data_AF-A0A527QYU9-F1
#
_entry.id   AF-A0A527QYU9-F1
#
_cell.length_a   1.000
_cell.length_b   1.000
_cell.length_c   1.000
_cell.angle_alpha   90.00
_cell.angle_beta   90.00
_cell.angle_gamma   90.00
#
_symmetry.space_group_name_H-M   'P 1'
#
loop_
_entity.id
_entity.type
_entity.pdbx_description
1 polymer ?
#
loop_
_entity_poly.entity_id
_entity_poly.type
_entity_poly.pdbx_seq_one_letter_code
_entity_poly.pdbx_strand_id
1 'polypeptide(L)'
;MHEDEGSTPDKLQAMLDAIARSEPAGGSGLADVGRLKADAAKAADVLIEFYGDAALERARLIERGSPQSHFARMVTAEIGRRGRFPPRS
;
A
#
# COMPACT_ATOMS: atom_id res chain seq x y z
N MET A 1 -30.72 -46.07 17.10
CA MET A 1 -30.67 -44.72 16.52
C MET A 1 -29.21 -44.49 16.17
N HIS A 2 -28.86 -44.54 14.88
CA HIS A 2 -27.50 -44.30 14.41
C HIS A 2 -27.36 -42.79 14.25
N GLU A 3 -26.66 -42.14 15.17
CA GLU A 3 -26.13 -40.81 14.95
C GLU A 3 -24.85 -41.03 14.14
N ASP A 4 -25.04 -41.18 12.83
CA ASP A 4 -23.94 -41.21 11.88
C ASP A 4 -23.36 -39.80 11.83
N GLU A 5 -22.19 -39.66 12.44
CA GLU A 5 -21.34 -38.48 12.49
C GLU A 5 -20.75 -38.22 11.09
N GLY A 6 -21.63 -38.04 10.11
CA GLY A 6 -21.33 -37.68 8.74
C GLY A 6 -21.02 -36.20 8.66
N SER A 7 -19.76 -35.84 8.91
CA SER A 7 -19.20 -34.52 8.62
C SER A 7 -19.40 -34.23 7.14
N THR A 8 -20.52 -33.59 6.83
CA THR A 8 -21.07 -33.48 5.48
C THR A 8 -20.30 -32.41 4.71
N PRO A 9 -19.90 -32.68 3.45
CA PRO A 9 -19.25 -31.69 2.59
C PRO A 9 -20.08 -30.40 2.42
N ASP A 10 -21.38 -30.46 2.70
CA ASP A 10 -22.30 -29.32 2.78
C ASP A 10 -21.86 -28.23 3.77
N LYS A 11 -21.36 -28.58 4.96
CA LYS A 11 -20.98 -27.57 5.96
C LYS A 11 -19.73 -26.81 5.53
N LEU A 12 -18.78 -27.51 4.91
CA LEU A 12 -17.60 -26.90 4.29
C LEU A 12 -18.00 -26.01 3.12
N GLN A 13 -18.90 -26.48 2.25
CA GLN A 13 -19.37 -25.69 1.12
C GLN A 13 -20.13 -24.43 1.57
N ALA A 14 -20.97 -24.53 2.60
CA ALA A 14 -21.67 -23.38 3.18
C ALA A 14 -20.70 -22.35 3.81
N MET A 15 -19.62 -22.81 4.44
CA MET A 15 -18.57 -21.92 4.95
C MET A 15 -17.81 -21.22 3.82
N LEU A 16 -17.47 -21.95 2.75
CA LEU A 16 -16.79 -21.38 1.57
C LEU A 16 -17.68 -20.37 0.85
N ASP A 17 -18.96 -20.66 0.70
CA ASP A 17 -19.95 -19.74 0.11
C ASP A 17 -20.17 -18.50 0.98
N ALA A 18 -20.09 -18.63 2.31
CA ALA A 18 -20.18 -17.49 3.23
C ALA A 18 -18.94 -16.59 3.13
N ILE A 19 -17.75 -17.17 2.95
CA ILE A 19 -16.51 -16.41 2.70
C ILE A 19 -16.57 -15.74 1.32
N ALA A 20 -17.04 -16.46 0.29
CA ALA A 20 -17.19 -15.90 -1.06
C ALA A 20 -18.24 -14.79 -1.16
N ARG A 21 -19.32 -14.86 -0.35
CA ARG A 21 -20.33 -13.79 -0.22
C ARG A 21 -19.94 -12.68 0.75
N SER A 22 -18.92 -12.90 1.58
CA SER A 22 -18.27 -11.83 2.32
C SER A 22 -17.39 -11.06 1.35
N GLU A 23 -18.01 -10.22 0.51
CA GLU A 23 -17.29 -9.22 -0.26
C GLU A 23 -16.29 -8.52 0.67
N PRO A 24 -15.03 -8.30 0.26
CA PRO A 24 -14.12 -7.52 1.07
C PRO A 24 -14.78 -6.16 1.22
N ALA A 25 -15.10 -5.79 2.47
CA ALA A 25 -15.81 -4.55 2.78
C ALA A 25 -15.17 -3.40 1.99
N GLY A 26 -15.81 -3.01 0.89
CA GLY A 26 -15.33 -2.00 -0.06
C GLY A 26 -15.40 -0.58 0.51
N GLY A 27 -15.43 -0.44 1.83
CA GLY A 27 -15.41 0.81 2.55
C GLY A 27 -13.99 1.25 2.92
N SER A 28 -13.06 1.33 1.98
CA SER A 28 -11.76 1.96 2.27
C SER A 28 -10.97 2.46 1.05
N GLY A 29 -11.43 2.32 -0.20
CA GLY A 29 -10.61 2.67 -1.37
C GLY A 29 -10.10 4.13 -1.41
N LEU A 30 -10.89 5.09 -0.90
CA LEU A 30 -10.49 6.50 -0.82
C LEU A 30 -9.68 6.83 0.45
N ALA A 31 -10.03 6.21 1.59
CA ALA A 31 -9.32 6.39 2.86
C ALA A 31 -7.90 5.79 2.79
N ASP A 32 -7.76 4.63 2.14
CA ASP A 32 -6.49 3.96 1.90
C ASP A 32 -5.58 4.79 0.98
N VAL A 33 -6.13 5.44 -0.04
CA VAL A 33 -5.35 6.34 -0.92
C VAL A 33 -4.89 7.58 -0.17
N GLY A 34 -5.73 8.16 0.70
CA GLY A 34 -5.36 9.29 1.55
C GLY A 34 -4.22 8.94 2.50
N ARG A 35 -4.31 7.78 3.16
CA ARG A 35 -3.26 7.26 4.04
C ARG A 35 -1.98 6.95 3.27
N LEU A 36 -2.09 6.31 2.10
CA LEU A 36 -0.95 5.97 1.27
C LEU A 36 -0.19 7.22 0.79
N LYS A 37 -0.90 8.32 0.49
CA LYS A 37 -0.28 9.62 0.18
C LYS A 37 0.46 10.21 1.39
N ALA A 38 -0.14 10.15 2.58
CA ALA A 38 0.49 10.63 3.81
C ALA A 38 1.75 9.80 4.18
N ASP A 39 1.71 8.49 3.96
CA ASP A 39 2.85 7.62 4.18
C ASP A 39 3.96 7.88 3.15
N ALA A 40 3.61 8.16 1.89
CA ALA A 40 4.58 8.56 0.87
C ALA A 40 5.25 9.90 1.22
N ALA A 41 4.49 10.84 1.80
CA ALA A 41 5.00 12.10 2.31
C ALA A 41 6.02 11.90 3.44
N LYS A 42 5.73 11.02 4.40
CA LYS A 42 6.68 10.70 5.47
C LYS A 42 7.93 10.00 4.94
N ALA A 43 7.77 9.06 4.01
CA ALA A 43 8.90 8.37 3.40
C ALA A 43 9.80 9.35 2.61
N ALA A 44 9.20 10.34 1.94
CA ALA A 44 9.93 11.41 1.29
C ALA A 44 10.73 12.27 2.29
N ASP A 45 10.17 12.60 3.46
CA ASP A 45 10.90 13.34 4.51
C ASP A 45 12.11 12.54 4.99
N VAL A 46 11.93 11.26 5.30
CA VAL A 46 13.04 10.38 5.75
C VAL A 46 14.13 10.27 4.69
N LEU A 47 13.77 10.15 3.41
CA LEU A 47 14.75 10.09 2.32
C LEU A 47 15.51 11.41 2.17
N ILE A 48 14.84 12.55 2.30
CA ILE A 48 15.46 13.88 2.25
C ILE A 48 16.37 14.09 3.46
N GLU A 49 15.96 13.69 4.66
CA GLU A 49 16.76 13.78 5.87
C GLU A 49 18.04 12.96 5.77
N PHE A 50 17.94 11.73 5.24
CA PHE A 50 19.09 10.82 5.18
C PHE A 50 20.03 11.09 4.00
N TYR A 51 19.48 11.44 2.83
CA TYR A 51 20.26 11.58 1.60
C TYR A 51 20.43 13.03 1.12
N GLY A 52 19.76 14.00 1.74
CA GLY A 52 19.84 15.41 1.36
C GLY A 52 19.52 15.62 -0.12
N ASP A 53 20.42 16.32 -0.82
CA ASP A 53 20.30 16.62 -2.24
C ASP A 53 20.26 15.36 -3.14
N ALA A 54 20.80 14.23 -2.67
CA ALA A 54 20.79 12.97 -3.40
C ALA A 54 19.46 12.20 -3.25
N ALA A 55 18.53 12.64 -2.39
CA ALA A 55 17.30 11.91 -2.09
C ALA A 55 16.47 11.59 -3.34
N LEU A 56 16.40 12.51 -4.30
CA LEU A 56 15.66 12.31 -5.54
C LEU A 56 16.28 11.23 -6.44
N GLU A 57 17.62 11.21 -6.54
CA GLU A 57 18.33 10.17 -7.29
C GLU A 57 18.10 8.79 -6.67
N ARG A 58 18.19 8.72 -5.33
CA ARG A 58 17.98 7.47 -4.59
C ARG A 58 16.55 6.95 -4.74
N ALA A 59 15.55 7.84 -4.68
CA ALA A 59 14.16 7.46 -4.90
C ALA A 59 13.93 6.89 -6.32
N ARG A 60 14.54 7.48 -7.35
CA ARG A 60 14.46 6.98 -8.73
C ARG A 60 15.08 5.60 -8.91
N LEU A 61 16.17 5.29 -8.20
CA LEU A 61 16.77 3.95 -8.22
C LEU A 61 15.81 2.91 -7.61
N ILE A 62 15.16 3.26 -6.49
CA ILE A 62 14.17 2.40 -5.84
C ILE A 62 12.95 2.18 -6.77
N GLU A 63 12.43 3.25 -7.38
CA GLU A 63 11.33 3.18 -8.33
C GLU A 63 11.65 2.29 -9.53
N ARG A 64 12.85 2.41 -10.11
CA ARG A 64 13.31 1.57 -11.23
C ARG A 64 13.42 0.10 -10.84
N GLY A 65 13.84 -0.20 -9.61
CA GLY A 65 13.87 -1.56 -9.08
C GLY A 65 12.48 -2.14 -8.77
N SER A 66 11.43 -1.31 -8.79
CA SER A 66 10.05 -1.70 -8.47
C SER A 66 9.04 -0.97 -9.35
N PRO A 67 9.04 -1.19 -10.68
CA PRO A 67 8.26 -0.38 -11.63
C PRO A 67 6.74 -0.48 -11.43
N GLN A 68 6.26 -1.55 -10.81
CA GLN A 68 4.84 -1.74 -10.50
C GLN A 68 4.41 -1.02 -9.22
N SER A 69 5.37 -0.62 -8.37
CA SER A 69 5.06 0.02 -7.08
C SER A 69 4.51 1.43 -7.30
N HIS A 70 3.20 1.58 -7.09
CA HIS A 70 2.56 2.88 -7.07
C HIS A 70 3.08 3.76 -5.92
N PHE A 71 3.40 3.14 -4.77
CA PHE A 71 3.99 3.84 -3.63
C PHE A 71 5.36 4.44 -3.96
N ALA A 72 6.25 3.69 -4.60
CA ALA A 72 7.57 4.19 -4.98
C ALA A 72 7.47 5.41 -5.91
N ARG A 73 6.56 5.36 -6.89
CA ARG A 73 6.27 6.49 -7.79
C ARG A 73 5.78 7.73 -7.03
N MET A 74 4.90 7.55 -6.04
CA MET A 74 4.43 8.66 -5.22
C MET A 74 5.52 9.28 -4.36
N VAL A 75 6.41 8.46 -3.77
CA VAL A 75 7.57 8.95 -3.00
C VAL A 75 8.50 9.77 -3.89
N THR A 76 8.87 9.27 -5.08
CA THR A 76 9.70 10.03 -6.04
C THR A 76 9.05 11.36 -6.42
N ALA A 77 7.76 11.35 -6.72
CA ALA A 77 7.03 12.56 -7.09
C ALA A 77 6.98 13.57 -5.93
N GLU A 78 6.83 13.10 -4.70
CA GLU A 78 6.80 13.95 -3.51
C GLU A 78 8.16 14.61 -3.24
N ILE A 79 9.26 13.86 -3.33
CA ILE A 79 10.62 14.41 -3.19
C ILE A 79 10.86 15.45 -4.29
N GLY A 80 10.47 15.17 -5.54
CA GLY A 80 10.60 16.10 -6.65
C GLY A 80 9.78 17.39 -6.47
N ARG A 81 8.62 17.31 -5.81
CA ARG A 81 7.82 18.51 -5.44
C ARG A 81 8.52 19.34 -4.37
N ARG A 82 9.16 18.70 -3.38
CA ARG A 82 9.83 19.37 -2.26
C ARG A 82 11.16 20.00 -2.64
N GLY A 83 11.97 19.33 -3.46
CA GLY A 83 13.25 19.85 -3.97
C GLY A 83 13.12 21.05 -4.91
N ARG A 84 11.89 21.45 -5.27
CA ARG A 84 11.61 22.70 -5.99
C ARG A 84 11.46 23.92 -5.08
N PHE A 85 11.40 23.74 -3.76
CA PHE A 85 11.48 24.86 -2.84
C PHE A 85 12.96 25.27 -2.71
N PRO A 86 13.30 26.55 -2.95
CA PRO A 86 14.68 27.02 -2.81
C PRO A 86 15.17 26.76 -1.37
N PRO A 87 16.49 26.57 -1.18
CA PRO A 87 17.04 26.45 0.17
C PRO A 87 16.57 27.66 0.98
N ARG A 88 16.00 27.39 2.15
CA ARG A 88 15.65 28.44 3.11
C ARG A 88 16.96 29.09 3.54
N SER A 89 17.20 30.30 3.04
CA SER A 89 18.28 31.20 3.47
C SER A 89 18.21 31.51 4.95
#